data_AF-A0A0Q5EF78-F1
#
_entry.id   AF-A0A0Q5EF78-F1
#
_cell.length_a   1.000
_cell.length_b   1.000
_cell.length_c   1.000
_cell.angle_alpha   90.00
_cell.angle_beta   90.00
_cell.angle_gamma   90.00
#
_symmetry.space_group_name_H-M   'P 1'
#
loop_
_entity.id
_entity.type
_entity.pdbx_description
1 polymer ?
#
loop_
_entity_poly.entity_id
_entity_poly.type
_entity_poly.pdbx_seq_one_letter_code
_entity_poly.pdbx_strand_id
1 'polypeptide(L)'
;MPKEMYLDHLKSFSNIELQVQQSMHGKIRNELGVFRPDLANKKFSYTLGDDAQVKILNQDALLSEGDLEYLTKRLNNYRGFRDSVQAHAKMAMALVDHDDKAFGGKYKLDLLNIQDTLDYGKLILLKPEKMHEAFVRQIIENGEKREEPLVDITV
;
A
#
# COMPACT_ATOMS: atom_id res chain seq x y z
N MET A 1 23.67 12.62 -5.51
CA MET A 1 22.95 11.67 -6.39
C MET A 1 21.93 12.48 -7.20
N PRO A 2 21.87 12.35 -8.53
CA PRO A 2 20.85 13.00 -9.36
C PRO A 2 19.42 12.58 -8.96
N LYS A 3 18.43 13.47 -9.13
CA LYS A 3 17.01 13.20 -8.83
C LYS A 3 16.51 11.94 -9.52
N GLU A 4 16.86 11.75 -10.80
CA GLU A 4 16.43 10.58 -11.57
C GLU A 4 16.98 9.27 -11.00
N MET A 5 18.28 9.22 -10.66
CA MET A 5 18.87 8.04 -10.00
C MET A 5 18.23 7.75 -8.64
N TYR A 6 17.89 8.79 -7.87
CA TYR A 6 17.18 8.64 -6.60
C TYR A 6 15.79 8.03 -6.82
N LEU A 7 15.04 8.52 -7.80
CA LEU A 7 13.71 7.99 -8.14
C LEU A 7 13.78 6.54 -8.65
N ASP A 8 14.79 6.19 -9.46
CA ASP A 8 14.97 4.82 -9.96
C ASP A 8 15.30 3.83 -8.82
N HIS A 9 16.13 4.26 -7.86
CA HIS A 9 16.37 3.49 -6.65
C HIS A 9 15.09 3.34 -5.82
N LEU A 10 14.35 4.43 -5.64
CA LEU A 10 13.13 4.43 -4.84
C LEU A 10 12.06 3.50 -5.45
N LYS A 11 11.88 3.52 -6.78
CA LYS A 11 11.00 2.60 -7.51
C LYS A 11 11.43 1.15 -7.32
N SER A 12 12.72 0.89 -7.44
CA SER A 12 13.29 -0.46 -7.31
C SER A 12 13.08 -1.02 -5.89
N PHE A 13 13.42 -0.24 -4.85
CA PHE A 13 13.22 -0.65 -3.45
C PHE A 13 11.73 -0.76 -3.07
N SER A 14 10.89 0.16 -3.55
CA SER A 14 9.43 0.06 -3.40
C SER A 14 8.90 -1.26 -3.98
N ASN A 15 9.34 -1.63 -5.18
CA ASN A 15 8.93 -2.88 -5.81
C ASN A 15 9.45 -4.13 -5.07
N ILE A 16 10.63 -4.04 -4.45
CA ILE A 16 11.17 -5.11 -3.60
C ILE A 16 10.29 -5.29 -2.36
N GLU A 17 9.90 -4.21 -1.68
CA GLU A 17 9.02 -4.32 -0.50
C GLU A 17 7.65 -4.92 -0.85
N LEU A 18 7.06 -4.58 -2.00
CA LEU A 18 5.82 -5.24 -2.44
C LEU A 18 6.01 -6.74 -2.69
N GLN A 19 7.16 -7.18 -3.20
CA GLN A 19 7.46 -8.61 -3.37
C GLN A 19 7.69 -9.31 -2.03
N VAL A 20 8.32 -8.63 -1.06
CA VAL A 20 8.44 -9.13 0.33
C VAL A 20 7.05 -9.33 0.93
N GLN A 21 6.17 -8.33 0.81
CA GLN A 21 4.78 -8.43 1.25
C GLN A 21 4.03 -9.55 0.53
N GLN A 22 4.19 -9.70 -0.79
CA GLN A 22 3.59 -10.80 -1.57
C GLN A 22 3.97 -12.16 -1.01
N SER A 23 5.27 -12.38 -0.76
CA SER A 23 5.78 -13.65 -0.22
C SER A 23 5.25 -13.93 1.19
N MET A 24 5.32 -12.94 2.08
CA MET A 24 4.84 -13.07 3.46
C MET A 24 3.33 -13.26 3.52
N HIS A 25 2.57 -12.51 2.73
CA HIS A 25 1.13 -12.67 2.61
C HIS A 25 0.76 -14.08 2.13
N GLY A 26 1.47 -14.63 1.15
CA GLY A 26 1.30 -16.02 0.73
C GLY A 26 1.48 -17.03 1.88
N LYS A 27 2.49 -16.84 2.73
CA LYS A 27 2.70 -17.68 3.93
C LYS A 27 1.57 -17.52 4.94
N ILE A 28 1.13 -16.28 5.20
CA ILE A 28 -0.01 -16.01 6.10
C ILE A 28 -1.28 -16.71 5.58
N ARG A 29 -1.56 -16.62 4.28
CA ARG A 29 -2.72 -17.28 3.65
C ARG A 29 -2.64 -18.81 3.77
N ASN A 30 -1.46 -19.40 3.60
CA ASN A 30 -1.27 -20.84 3.81
C ASN A 30 -1.54 -21.25 5.26
N GLU A 31 -1.04 -20.49 6.23
CA GLU A 31 -1.31 -20.75 7.65
C GLU A 31 -2.80 -20.59 8.00
N LEU A 32 -3.49 -19.60 7.43
CA LEU A 32 -4.95 -19.49 7.56
C LEU A 32 -5.63 -20.74 7.01
N GLY A 33 -5.19 -21.27 5.86
CA GLY A 33 -5.73 -22.51 5.30
C GLY A 33 -5.65 -23.72 6.25
N VAL A 34 -4.62 -23.78 7.09
CA VAL A 34 -4.42 -24.87 8.05
C VAL A 34 -5.17 -24.62 9.36
N PHE A 35 -5.06 -23.42 9.93
CA PHE A 35 -5.51 -23.14 11.30
C PHE A 35 -6.85 -22.40 11.40
N ARG A 36 -7.26 -21.71 10.34
CA ARG A 36 -8.51 -20.93 10.23
C ARG A 36 -9.11 -21.06 8.83
N PRO A 37 -9.49 -22.28 8.39
CA PRO A 37 -10.02 -22.51 7.05
C PRO A 37 -11.30 -21.72 6.76
N ASP A 38 -12.04 -21.36 7.82
CA ASP A 38 -13.19 -20.45 7.79
C ASP A 38 -12.82 -19.04 7.29
N LEU A 39 -11.59 -18.57 7.57
CA LEU A 39 -11.05 -17.29 7.09
C LEU A 39 -10.30 -17.41 5.77
N ALA A 40 -9.68 -18.56 5.51
CA ALA A 40 -8.87 -18.77 4.31
C ALA A 40 -9.68 -18.55 3.02
N ASN A 41 -10.97 -18.90 3.03
CA ASN A 41 -11.85 -18.73 1.87
C ASN A 41 -12.47 -17.33 1.77
N LYS A 42 -12.32 -16.49 2.80
CA LYS A 42 -12.85 -15.12 2.77
C LYS A 42 -11.91 -14.20 2.01
N LYS A 43 -12.51 -13.30 1.24
CA LYS A 43 -11.82 -12.22 0.56
C LYS A 43 -11.60 -11.07 1.53
N PHE A 44 -10.36 -10.64 1.64
CA PHE A 44 -9.98 -9.43 2.35
C PHE A 44 -8.72 -8.87 1.73
N SER A 45 -8.52 -7.58 1.91
CA SER A 45 -7.26 -6.92 1.59
C SER A 45 -6.73 -6.20 2.82
N TYR A 46 -5.69 -5.40 2.66
CA TYR A 46 -5.08 -4.64 3.73
C TYR A 46 -4.52 -3.31 3.24
N THR A 47 -4.39 -2.38 4.16
CA THR A 47 -3.75 -1.08 3.99
C THR A 47 -2.91 -0.71 5.20
N LEU A 48 -2.21 0.43 5.15
CA LEU A 48 -1.59 1.04 6.32
C LEU A 48 -2.55 2.06 6.92
N GLY A 49 -2.83 1.94 8.21
CA GLY A 49 -3.57 2.94 8.96
C GLY A 49 -2.75 4.17 9.32
N ASP A 50 -3.45 5.22 9.71
CA ASP A 50 -2.90 6.44 10.28
C ASP A 50 -2.07 6.25 11.58
N ASP A 51 -2.32 5.14 12.29
CA ASP A 51 -1.56 4.65 13.45
C ASP A 51 -0.31 3.83 13.06
N ALA A 52 0.03 3.80 11.77
CA ALA A 52 1.06 2.98 11.17
C ALA A 52 0.89 1.46 11.44
N GLN A 53 -0.30 0.99 11.79
CA GLN A 53 -0.63 -0.43 11.83
C GLN A 53 -1.23 -0.88 10.51
N VAL A 54 -1.02 -2.14 10.15
CA VAL A 54 -1.75 -2.74 9.04
C VAL A 54 -3.23 -2.86 9.43
N LYS A 55 -4.13 -2.32 8.61
CA LYS A 55 -5.58 -2.43 8.76
C LYS A 55 -6.16 -3.34 7.69
N ILE A 56 -7.21 -4.09 8.04
CA ILE A 56 -7.90 -4.99 7.10
C ILE A 56 -8.93 -4.18 6.31
N LEU A 57 -8.97 -4.39 4.99
CA LEU A 57 -10.02 -3.90 4.10
C LEU A 57 -11.05 -5.01 3.87
N ASN A 58 -12.27 -4.79 4.34
CA ASN A 58 -13.38 -5.74 4.31
C ASN A 58 -14.45 -5.33 3.29
N GLN A 59 -14.07 -5.32 2.00
CA GLN A 59 -14.91 -4.79 0.92
C GLN A 59 -16.26 -5.52 0.76
N ASP A 60 -16.30 -6.83 1.03
CA ASP A 60 -17.51 -7.64 0.88
C ASP A 60 -18.36 -7.71 2.18
N ALA A 61 -17.92 -7.07 3.27
CA ALA A 61 -18.56 -7.11 4.59
C ALA A 61 -18.80 -8.53 5.16
N LEU A 62 -18.02 -9.53 4.74
CA LEU A 62 -18.15 -10.93 5.15
C LEU A 62 -17.30 -11.32 6.38
N LEU A 63 -16.42 -10.43 6.81
CA LEU A 63 -15.66 -10.59 8.06
C LEU A 63 -16.47 -10.09 9.24
N SER A 64 -16.60 -10.93 10.27
CA SER A 64 -17.10 -10.49 11.58
C SER A 64 -16.08 -9.60 12.30
N GLU A 65 -16.49 -8.93 13.37
CA GLU A 65 -15.58 -8.13 14.20
C GLU A 65 -14.41 -8.97 14.75
N GLY A 66 -14.69 -10.19 15.22
CA GLY A 66 -13.66 -11.12 15.68
C GLY A 66 -12.72 -11.58 14.56
N ASP A 67 -13.21 -11.70 13.32
CA ASP A 67 -12.36 -12.01 12.16
C ASP A 67 -11.42 -10.84 11.85
N LEU A 68 -11.93 -9.61 11.90
CA LEU A 68 -11.15 -8.38 11.68
C LEU A 68 -10.06 -8.24 12.75
N GLU A 69 -10.38 -8.42 14.03
CA GLU A 69 -9.41 -8.35 15.12
C GLU A 69 -8.32 -9.42 14.95
N TYR A 70 -8.73 -10.66 14.67
CA TYR A 70 -7.79 -11.77 14.47
C TYR A 70 -6.83 -11.50 13.30
N LEU A 71 -7.35 -11.11 12.14
CA LEU A 71 -6.55 -10.86 10.94
C LEU A 71 -5.62 -9.65 11.14
N THR A 72 -6.13 -8.56 11.71
CA THR A 72 -5.34 -7.36 12.04
C THR A 72 -4.18 -7.71 12.96
N LYS A 73 -4.46 -8.46 14.04
CA LYS A 73 -3.42 -8.94 14.97
C LYS A 73 -2.43 -9.89 14.29
N ARG A 74 -2.91 -10.76 13.40
CA ARG A 74 -2.04 -11.71 12.68
C ARG A 74 -1.07 -11.00 11.75
N LEU A 75 -1.54 -10.03 10.96
CA LEU A 75 -0.71 -9.27 10.02
C LEU A 75 0.32 -8.41 10.75
N ASN A 76 -0.09 -7.68 11.79
CA ASN A 76 0.82 -6.79 12.53
C ASN A 76 1.89 -7.54 13.33
N ASN A 77 1.60 -8.76 13.79
CA ASN A 77 2.56 -9.59 14.52
C ASN A 77 3.34 -10.58 13.63
N TYR A 78 3.03 -10.66 12.33
CA TYR A 78 3.83 -11.47 11.42
C TYR A 78 5.18 -10.78 11.22
N ARG A 79 6.25 -11.45 11.65
CA ARG A 79 7.60 -10.88 11.67
C ARG A 79 7.98 -10.26 10.32
N GLY A 80 8.23 -8.95 10.33
CA GLY A 80 8.65 -8.16 9.17
C GLY A 80 7.53 -7.75 8.21
N PHE A 81 6.30 -8.24 8.35
CA PHE A 81 5.21 -7.90 7.43
C PHE A 81 4.80 -6.43 7.58
N ARG A 82 4.48 -6.00 8.81
CA ARG A 82 4.15 -4.59 9.10
C ARG A 82 5.31 -3.67 8.71
N ASP A 83 6.53 -4.04 9.04
CA ASP A 83 7.71 -3.23 8.77
C ASP A 83 7.90 -3.02 7.25
N SER A 84 7.63 -4.06 6.45
CA SER A 84 7.65 -3.96 4.98
C SER A 84 6.53 -3.09 4.42
N VAL A 85 5.31 -3.15 5.00
CA VAL A 85 4.21 -2.24 4.63
C VAL A 85 4.56 -0.79 4.96
N GLN A 86 5.13 -0.53 6.14
CA GLN A 86 5.60 0.81 6.55
C GLN A 86 6.74 1.32 5.66
N ALA A 87 7.70 0.46 5.32
CA ALA A 87 8.80 0.80 4.42
C ALA A 87 8.27 1.19 3.03
N HIS A 88 7.35 0.40 2.47
CA HIS A 88 6.70 0.74 1.22
C HIS A 88 5.93 2.06 1.31
N ALA A 89 5.11 2.25 2.34
CA ALA A 89 4.33 3.47 2.52
C ALA A 89 5.21 4.73 2.52
N LYS A 90 6.35 4.69 3.23
CA LYS A 90 7.31 5.79 3.24
C LYS A 90 7.88 6.08 1.84
N MET A 91 8.20 5.04 1.07
CA MET A 91 8.69 5.20 -0.30
C MET A 91 7.60 5.67 -1.25
N ALA A 92 6.36 5.20 -1.07
CA ALA A 92 5.20 5.64 -1.83
C ALA A 92 4.94 7.14 -1.62
N MET A 93 4.98 7.63 -0.38
CA MET A 93 4.85 9.06 -0.08
C MET A 93 5.94 9.88 -0.79
N ALA A 94 7.20 9.42 -0.74
CA ALA A 94 8.30 10.08 -1.44
C ALA A 94 8.19 10.01 -2.97
N LEU A 95 7.68 8.90 -3.54
CA LEU A 95 7.42 8.79 -4.98
C LEU A 95 6.33 9.76 -5.41
N VAL A 96 5.22 9.84 -4.68
CA VAL A 96 4.12 10.77 -4.98
C VAL A 96 4.59 12.23 -4.87
N ASP A 97 5.48 12.53 -3.93
CA ASP A 97 6.00 13.90 -3.76
C ASP A 97 7.03 14.32 -4.82
N HIS A 98 7.83 13.38 -5.34
CA HIS A 98 9.00 13.73 -6.14
C HIS A 98 8.94 13.27 -7.61
N ASP A 99 8.12 12.29 -7.98
CA ASP A 99 8.00 11.78 -9.35
C ASP A 99 6.97 12.58 -10.17
N ASP A 100 7.37 13.79 -10.56
CA ASP A 100 6.55 14.68 -11.38
C ASP A 100 6.18 14.06 -12.74
N LYS A 101 6.98 13.12 -13.26
CA LYS A 101 6.68 12.45 -14.54
C LYS A 101 5.49 11.50 -14.39
N ALA A 102 5.35 10.83 -13.24
CA ALA A 102 4.25 9.91 -12.98
C ALA A 102 2.99 10.63 -12.44
N PHE A 103 3.17 11.62 -11.56
CA PHE A 103 2.05 12.21 -10.80
C PHE A 103 1.75 13.67 -11.15
N GLY A 104 2.61 14.32 -11.96
CA GLY A 104 2.43 15.71 -12.39
C GLY A 104 2.45 16.74 -11.25
N GLY A 105 2.93 16.38 -10.06
CA GLY A 105 2.86 17.23 -8.87
C GLY A 105 1.43 17.48 -8.36
N LYS A 106 0.43 16.73 -8.85
CA LYS A 106 -0.99 16.99 -8.58
C LYS A 106 -1.55 16.27 -7.37
N TYR A 107 -0.85 15.26 -6.88
CA TYR A 107 -1.35 14.37 -5.83
C TYR A 107 -0.55 14.54 -4.53
N LYS A 108 -1.19 14.22 -3.43
CA LYS A 108 -0.60 14.16 -2.09
C LYS A 108 -0.89 12.80 -1.48
N LEU A 109 0.14 12.15 -0.96
CA LEU A 109 0.01 10.93 -0.18
C LEU A 109 0.71 11.15 1.16
N ASP A 110 -0.01 10.96 2.26
CA ASP A 110 0.51 11.01 3.61
C ASP A 110 -0.11 9.91 4.48
N LEU A 111 0.25 9.88 5.76
CA LEU A 111 -0.22 8.85 6.67
C LEU A 111 -1.73 8.95 6.96
N LEU A 112 -2.34 10.12 6.78
CA LEU A 112 -3.77 10.35 7.03
C LEU A 112 -4.64 9.83 5.88
N ASN A 113 -4.15 9.89 4.63
CA ASN A 113 -4.93 9.51 3.45
C ASN A 113 -4.49 8.20 2.76
N ILE A 114 -3.38 7.58 3.19
CA ILE A 114 -2.88 6.34 2.60
C ILE A 114 -3.88 5.18 2.71
N GLN A 115 -4.62 5.11 3.82
CA GLN A 115 -5.59 4.03 4.06
C GLN A 115 -6.74 4.03 3.06
N ASP A 116 -7.10 5.21 2.55
CA ASP A 116 -8.18 5.41 1.57
C ASP A 116 -7.66 5.38 0.13
N THR A 117 -6.34 5.50 -0.06
CA THR A 117 -5.71 5.55 -1.38
C THR A 117 -5.17 4.19 -1.83
N LEU A 118 -4.46 3.48 -0.94
CA LEU A 118 -3.71 2.28 -1.29
C LEU A 118 -4.33 1.00 -0.72
N ASP A 119 -4.70 0.10 -1.63
CA ASP A 119 -5.09 -1.28 -1.38
C ASP A 119 -3.88 -2.18 -1.72
N TYR A 120 -3.09 -2.52 -0.71
CA TYR A 120 -1.85 -3.27 -0.87
C TYR A 120 -2.09 -4.70 -1.34
N GLY A 121 -3.17 -5.35 -0.88
CA GLY A 121 -3.54 -6.69 -1.35
C GLY A 121 -3.76 -6.72 -2.86
N LYS A 122 -4.39 -5.69 -3.44
CA LYS A 122 -4.52 -5.57 -4.90
C LYS A 122 -3.17 -5.39 -5.62
N LEU A 123 -2.21 -4.70 -5.01
CA LEU A 123 -0.87 -4.55 -5.58
C LEU A 123 -0.13 -5.89 -5.60
N ILE A 124 -0.09 -6.58 -4.46
CA ILE A 124 0.69 -7.81 -4.30
C ILE A 124 0.08 -9.04 -4.99
N LEU A 125 -1.14 -8.96 -5.51
CA LEU A 125 -1.74 -10.01 -6.33
C LEU A 125 -1.25 -9.99 -7.79
N LEU A 126 -0.55 -8.92 -8.19
CA LEU A 126 -0.01 -8.79 -9.53
C LEU A 126 1.39 -9.40 -9.63
N LYS A 127 1.85 -9.59 -10.88
CA LYS A 127 3.25 -9.92 -11.13
C LYS A 127 4.15 -8.72 -10.80
N PRO A 128 5.41 -8.93 -10.35
CA PRO A 128 6.30 -7.85 -9.94
C PRO A 128 6.46 -6.71 -10.95
N GLU A 129 6.47 -7.02 -12.26
CA GLU A 129 6.58 -6.04 -13.34
C GLU A 129 5.34 -5.14 -13.51
N LYS A 130 4.21 -5.48 -12.87
CA LYS A 130 2.94 -4.74 -12.93
C LYS A 130 2.60 -4.01 -11.63
N MET A 131 3.33 -4.24 -10.56
CA MET A 131 3.03 -3.66 -9.24
C MET A 131 3.18 -2.14 -9.22
N HIS A 132 4.27 -1.60 -9.81
CA HIS A 132 4.47 -0.15 -9.86
C HIS A 132 3.40 0.58 -10.72
N GLU A 133 3.04 0.00 -11.87
CA GLU A 133 1.97 0.53 -12.72
C GLU A 133 0.63 0.59 -11.96
N ALA A 134 0.30 -0.47 -11.21
CA ALA A 134 -0.91 -0.52 -10.40
C ALA A 134 -0.87 0.44 -9.20
N PHE A 135 0.29 0.63 -8.59
CA PHE A 135 0.50 1.65 -7.55
C PHE A 135 0.19 3.05 -8.10
N VAL A 136 0.80 3.41 -9.25
CA VAL A 136 0.53 4.71 -9.91
C VAL A 136 -0.95 4.89 -10.20
N ARG A 137 -1.61 3.83 -10.71
CA ARG A 137 -3.05 3.87 -10.99
C ARG A 137 -3.89 4.13 -9.73
N GLN A 138 -3.61 3.46 -8.61
CA GLN A 138 -4.35 3.70 -7.37
C GLN A 138 -4.18 5.13 -6.84
N ILE A 139 -2.98 5.74 -6.99
CA ILE A 139 -2.79 7.17 -6.67
C ILE A 139 -3.64 8.06 -7.56
N ILE A 140 -3.68 7.80 -8.87
CA ILE A 140 -4.45 8.62 -9.82
C ILE A 140 -5.96 8.49 -9.59
N GLU A 141 -6.44 7.28 -9.28
CA GLU A 141 -7.87 6.99 -9.10
C GLU A 141 -8.41 7.45 -7.74
N ASN A 142 -7.64 7.26 -6.67
CA ASN A 142 -8.12 7.41 -5.30
C ASN A 142 -7.40 8.51 -4.51
N GLY A 143 -6.26 9.00 -5.01
CA GLY A 143 -5.40 9.92 -4.26
C GLY A 143 -5.99 11.31 -4.13
N GLU A 144 -5.75 11.92 -2.98
CA GLU A 144 -6.07 13.32 -2.72
C GLU A 144 -5.26 14.22 -3.65
N LYS A 145 -5.94 15.20 -4.28
CA LYS A 145 -5.27 16.21 -5.10
C LYS A 145 -4.71 17.30 -4.20
N ARG A 146 -3.53 17.82 -4.54
CA ARG A 146 -3.01 19.04 -3.92
C ARG A 146 -3.94 20.19 -4.23
N GLU A 147 -4.13 21.07 -3.26
CA GLU A 147 -4.74 22.37 -3.52
C GLU A 147 -3.92 23.08 -4.58
N GLU A 148 -4.58 23.59 -5.63
CA GLU A 148 -3.90 24.42 -6.61
C GLU A 148 -3.41 25.68 -5.90
N PRO A 149 -2.15 26.11 -6.11
CA PRO A 149 -1.68 27.35 -5.54
C PRO A 149 -2.59 28.49 -5.99
N LEU A 150 -3.21 29.19 -5.04
CA LEU A 150 -4.13 30.31 -5.27
C LEU A 150 -3.48 31.55 -5.93
N VAL A 151 -2.21 31.46 -6.34
CA VAL A 151 -1.46 32.59 -6.89
C VAL A 151 -1.25 32.35 -8.38
N ASP A 152 -2.07 33.05 -9.16
CA ASP A 152 -1.88 33.28 -10.58
C ASP A 152 -0.65 34.16 -10.77
N ILE A 153 0.52 33.57 -11.02
CA ILE A 153 1.72 34.32 -11.43
C ILE A 153 1.62 34.60 -12.92
N THR A 154 0.75 35.55 -13.26
CA THR A 154 0.82 36.29 -14.51
C THR A 154 1.99 37.27 -14.36
N VAL A 155 3.14 36.93 -14.96
CA VAL A 155 4.26 37.85 -15.17
C VAL A 155 4.15 38.44 -16.57
#